data_AF-A0A0E0RAT1-F1
#
_entry.id   AF-A0A0E0RAT1-F1
#
_cell.length_a   1.000
_cell.length_b   1.000
_cell.length_c   1.000
_cell.angle_alpha   90.00
_cell.angle_beta   90.00
_cell.angle_gamma   90.00
#
_symmetry.space_group_name_H-M   'P 1'
#
loop_
_entity.id
_entity.type
_entity.pdbx_description
1 polymer ?
#
loop_
_entity_poly.entity_id
_entity_poly.type
_entity_poly.pdbx_seq_one_letter_code
_entity_poly.pdbx_strand_id
1 'polypeptide(L)'
;MASGDEEGSGSRSPSKAAPAPAPAKKKKTKTTTTTSAMVPLPLAEVKWILAQKREPYTNPDDIEGFKISSNPNNDNDDGFPEELKASCRDSIRRSNILRKVADDRFFEYQSERRARGRAKLNEAWAKLRDGLPLSDSDSDADEEDDEDMALLAAMGLEFD
;
A
#
# COMPACT_ATOMS: atom_id res chain seq x y z
N MET A 1 -36.76 -54.17 48.55
CA MET A 1 -37.25 -53.68 47.25
C MET A 1 -36.20 -54.08 46.22
N ALA A 2 -36.61 -54.89 45.26
CA ALA A 2 -35.77 -55.52 44.24
C ALA A 2 -35.61 -54.64 42.99
N SER A 3 -34.60 -54.97 42.18
CA SER A 3 -34.37 -54.73 40.73
C SER A 3 -32.93 -54.22 40.55
N GLY A 4 -32.00 -54.86 39.83
CA GLY A 4 -32.11 -55.87 38.77
C GLY A 4 -31.49 -55.29 37.50
N ASP A 5 -30.29 -55.79 37.14
CA ASP A 5 -29.68 -55.65 35.81
C ASP A 5 -30.61 -56.17 34.71
N GLU A 6 -30.39 -55.76 33.46
CA GLU A 6 -30.33 -56.60 32.25
C GLU A 6 -30.22 -55.73 30.99
N GLU A 7 -29.33 -56.15 30.08
CA GLU A 7 -29.15 -55.61 28.74
C GLU A 7 -30.36 -55.89 27.85
N GLY A 8 -30.60 -55.04 26.85
CA GLY A 8 -31.73 -55.19 25.93
C GLY A 8 -31.46 -54.59 24.56
N SER A 9 -30.77 -55.36 23.72
CA SER A 9 -30.62 -55.17 22.29
C SER A 9 -31.98 -55.03 21.60
N GLY A 10 -32.29 -53.83 21.10
CA GLY A 10 -33.55 -53.50 20.43
C GLY A 10 -33.32 -53.16 18.95
N SER A 11 -33.41 -54.17 18.11
CA SER A 11 -33.45 -54.09 16.65
C SER A 11 -34.61 -53.20 16.17
N ARG A 12 -34.30 -52.08 15.51
CA ARG A 12 -35.28 -51.27 14.77
C ARG A 12 -35.05 -51.44 13.27
N SER A 13 -36.01 -52.10 12.62
CA SER A 13 -36.12 -52.19 11.16
C SER A 13 -36.22 -50.79 10.52
N PRO A 14 -35.70 -50.58 9.29
CA PRO A 14 -35.81 -49.29 8.63
C PRO A 14 -37.22 -49.10 8.06
N SER A 15 -37.99 -48.17 8.61
CA SER A 15 -39.22 -47.69 7.98
C SER A 15 -38.89 -46.99 6.66
N LYS A 16 -39.50 -47.52 5.60
CA LYS A 16 -39.52 -47.04 4.21
C LYS A 16 -39.74 -45.53 4.14
N ALA A 17 -38.70 -44.78 3.78
CA ALA A 17 -38.77 -43.34 3.54
C ALA A 17 -39.66 -43.04 2.31
N ALA A 18 -40.53 -42.04 2.42
CA ALA A 18 -41.29 -41.48 1.32
C ALA A 18 -40.34 -40.83 0.28
N PRO A 19 -40.67 -40.84 -1.03
CA PRO A 19 -39.81 -40.21 -2.04
C PRO A 19 -39.72 -38.70 -1.85
N ALA A 20 -38.50 -38.18 -1.94
CA ALA A 20 -38.18 -36.76 -1.83
C ALA A 20 -38.90 -35.91 -2.90
N PRO A 21 -39.29 -34.65 -2.59
CA PRO A 21 -39.76 -33.73 -3.62
C PRO A 21 -38.60 -33.36 -4.58
N ALA A 22 -38.89 -33.44 -5.87
CA ALA A 22 -37.97 -33.15 -6.96
C ALA A 22 -37.41 -31.70 -6.89
N PRO A 23 -36.16 -31.46 -7.35
CA PRO A 23 -35.55 -30.13 -7.28
C PRO A 23 -36.29 -29.13 -8.17
N ALA A 24 -36.79 -28.06 -7.55
CA ALA A 24 -37.35 -26.92 -8.24
C ALA A 24 -36.29 -26.30 -9.19
N LYS A 25 -36.64 -26.21 -10.48
CA LYS A 25 -35.81 -25.57 -11.51
C LYS A 25 -35.55 -24.11 -11.13
N LYS A 26 -34.34 -23.81 -10.68
CA LYS A 26 -33.87 -22.42 -10.46
C LYS A 26 -33.82 -21.70 -11.81
N LYS A 27 -34.75 -20.76 -12.05
CA LYS A 27 -34.59 -19.74 -13.10
C LYS A 27 -33.28 -19.01 -12.85
N LYS A 28 -32.31 -19.13 -13.76
CA LYS A 28 -31.11 -18.30 -13.78
C LYS A 28 -31.53 -16.88 -14.13
N THR A 29 -31.75 -16.04 -13.12
CA THR A 29 -31.70 -14.60 -13.28
C THR A 29 -30.26 -14.23 -13.58
N LYS A 30 -30.02 -13.73 -14.79
CA LYS A 30 -28.75 -13.15 -15.22
C LYS A 30 -28.59 -11.86 -14.41
N THR A 31 -27.87 -11.91 -13.30
CA THR A 31 -27.42 -10.71 -12.59
C THR A 31 -26.43 -10.02 -13.51
N THR A 32 -26.88 -8.97 -14.17
CA THR A 32 -26.01 -8.02 -14.86
C THR A 32 -25.22 -7.29 -13.78
N THR A 33 -23.96 -7.65 -13.60
CA THR A 33 -23.03 -6.89 -12.77
C THR A 33 -22.86 -5.51 -13.43
N THR A 34 -23.51 -4.49 -12.88
CA THR A 34 -23.23 -3.11 -13.23
C THR A 34 -21.80 -2.82 -12.83
N THR A 35 -20.90 -2.76 -13.81
CA THR A 35 -19.55 -2.27 -13.62
C THR A 35 -19.68 -0.82 -13.15
N SER A 36 -19.48 -0.59 -11.85
CA SER A 36 -19.38 0.75 -11.29
C SER A 36 -18.25 1.47 -12.02
N ALA A 37 -18.59 2.38 -12.93
CA ALA A 37 -17.60 3.23 -13.58
C ALA A 37 -16.92 4.06 -12.48
N MET A 38 -15.65 3.81 -12.21
CA MET A 38 -14.88 4.61 -11.25
C MET A 38 -14.74 6.02 -11.81
N VAL A 39 -15.42 6.98 -11.19
CA VAL A 39 -15.28 8.41 -11.55
C VAL A 39 -13.90 8.88 -11.11
N PRO A 40 -13.09 9.48 -12.00
CA PRO A 40 -11.77 9.98 -11.64
C PRO A 40 -11.87 11.17 -10.68
N LEU A 41 -11.06 11.14 -9.63
CA LEU A 41 -10.97 12.24 -8.66
C LEU A 41 -10.34 13.49 -9.30
N PRO A 42 -10.79 14.70 -8.93
CA PRO A 42 -10.17 15.93 -9.38
C PRO A 42 -8.71 16.01 -8.93
N LEU A 43 -7.83 16.54 -9.79
CA LEU A 43 -6.38 16.58 -9.53
C LEU A 43 -6.00 17.31 -8.24
N ALA A 44 -6.78 18.33 -7.84
CA ALA A 44 -6.56 19.04 -6.58
C ALA A 44 -6.73 18.11 -5.37
N GLU A 45 -7.74 17.24 -5.39
CA GLU A 45 -8.03 16.29 -4.32
C GLU A 45 -6.99 15.17 -4.29
N VAL A 46 -6.56 14.69 -5.46
CA VAL A 46 -5.44 13.75 -5.56
C VAL A 46 -4.16 14.34 -4.96
N LYS A 47 -3.84 15.61 -5.27
CA LYS A 47 -2.68 16.30 -4.69
C LYS A 47 -2.80 16.46 -3.19
N TRP A 48 -3.99 16.83 -2.69
CA TRP A 48 -4.24 16.97 -1.27
C TRP A 48 -4.06 15.66 -0.52
N ILE A 49 -4.58 14.55 -1.06
CA ILE A 49 -4.41 13.19 -0.52
C ILE A 49 -2.93 12.79 -0.50
N LEU A 50 -2.21 13.02 -1.61
CA LEU A 50 -0.79 12.67 -1.72
C LEU A 50 0.12 13.56 -0.85
N ALA A 51 -0.30 14.78 -0.54
CA ALA A 51 0.43 15.71 0.33
C ALA A 51 0.26 15.39 1.82
N GLN A 52 -0.74 14.57 2.19
CA GLN A 52 -0.90 14.15 3.58
C GLN A 52 0.33 13.34 4.02
N LYS A 53 1.05 13.86 5.03
CA LYS A 53 2.08 13.07 5.70
C LYS A 53 1.39 11.94 6.47
N ARG A 54 1.92 10.73 6.31
CA ARG A 54 1.48 9.61 7.14
C ARG A 54 1.88 9.81 8.59
N GLU A 55 1.01 9.36 9.49
CA GLU A 55 1.34 9.32 10.91
C GLU A 55 2.59 8.46 11.14
N PRO A 56 3.50 8.88 12.05
CA PRO A 56 4.64 8.06 12.45
C PRO A 56 4.21 6.68 12.97
N TYR A 57 5.16 5.74 13.03
CA TYR A 57 4.91 4.47 13.70
C TYR A 57 4.84 4.70 15.20
N THR A 58 3.80 4.17 15.84
CA THR A 58 3.60 4.35 17.28
C THR A 58 4.59 3.50 18.05
N ASN A 59 5.49 4.11 18.82
CA ASN A 59 6.33 3.37 19.75
C ASN A 59 5.51 3.07 21.02
N PRO A 60 5.25 1.79 21.35
CA PRO A 60 4.43 1.44 22.50
C PRO A 60 5.04 1.86 23.84
N ASP A 61 6.36 2.02 23.91
CA ASP A 61 7.07 2.35 25.16
C ASP A 61 7.01 3.87 25.49
N ASP A 62 6.63 4.70 24.51
CA ASP A 62 6.41 6.14 24.72
C ASP A 62 5.01 6.45 25.29
N ILE A 63 4.11 5.46 25.28
CA ILE A 63 2.73 5.60 25.77
C ILE A 63 2.75 5.59 27.30
N GLU A 64 2.27 6.67 27.90
CA GLU A 64 2.35 6.91 29.35
C GLU A 64 1.72 5.78 30.19
N GLY A 65 0.56 5.25 29.76
CA GLY A 65 -0.12 4.13 30.43
C GLY A 65 0.56 2.76 30.29
N PHE A 66 1.63 2.67 29.50
CA PHE A 66 2.44 1.48 29.31
C PHE A 66 3.84 1.61 29.90
N LYS A 67 4.19 2.71 30.57
CA LYS A 67 5.49 2.81 31.22
C LYS A 67 5.52 1.92 32.47
N ILE A 68 6.59 1.15 32.62
CA ILE A 68 6.82 0.35 33.83
C ILE A 68 7.15 1.35 34.94
N SER A 69 6.30 1.44 35.97
CA SER A 69 6.63 2.22 37.17
C SER A 69 7.82 1.54 37.85
N SER A 70 9.00 2.17 37.76
CA SER A 70 10.23 1.62 38.35
C SER A 70 10.31 1.79 39.87
N ASN A 71 9.23 2.27 40.50
CA ASN A 71 9.18 2.54 41.93
C ASN A 71 8.36 1.45 42.62
N PRO A 72 8.98 0.52 43.36
CA PRO A 72 8.30 -0.60 44.03
C PRO A 72 7.38 -0.15 45.18
N ASN A 73 7.45 1.12 45.60
CA ASN A 73 6.60 1.71 46.65
C ASN A 73 5.46 2.57 46.08
N ASN A 74 5.23 2.52 44.76
CA ASN A 74 4.20 3.35 44.14
C ASN A 74 2.88 2.56 44.09
N ASP A 75 1.99 2.84 45.02
CA ASP A 75 0.59 2.34 45.06
C ASP A 75 -0.27 2.85 43.89
N ASN A 76 0.32 3.57 42.93
CA ASN A 76 -0.25 3.81 41.61
C ASN A 76 -0.17 2.51 40.79
N ASP A 77 -0.86 1.49 41.27
CA ASP A 77 -1.46 0.49 40.40
C ASP A 77 -2.63 1.21 39.74
N ASP A 78 -2.48 1.56 38.45
CA ASP A 78 -3.54 2.16 37.64
C ASP A 78 -4.79 1.24 37.51
N GLY A 79 -4.81 0.12 38.23
CA GLY A 79 -5.81 -0.94 38.23
C GLY A 79 -5.72 -1.79 36.97
N PHE A 80 -4.68 -1.62 36.17
CA PHE A 80 -4.56 -2.21 34.84
C PHE A 80 -3.47 -3.29 34.84
N PRO A 81 -3.82 -4.57 34.63
CA PRO A 81 -2.88 -5.68 34.74
C PRO A 81 -1.66 -5.50 33.84
N GLU A 82 -0.45 -5.71 34.36
CA GLU A 82 0.79 -5.60 33.59
C GLU A 82 0.82 -6.58 32.40
N GLU A 83 0.20 -7.76 32.54
CA GLU A 83 0.03 -8.72 31.45
C GLU A 83 -0.78 -8.13 30.28
N LEU A 84 -1.82 -7.35 30.58
CA LEU A 84 -2.64 -6.68 29.58
C LEU A 84 -1.89 -5.52 28.93
N LYS A 85 -1.12 -4.76 29.72
CA LYS A 85 -0.22 -3.71 29.21
C LYS A 85 0.83 -4.30 28.26
N ALA A 86 1.52 -5.37 28.66
CA ALA A 86 2.50 -6.07 27.83
C ALA A 86 1.88 -6.62 26.54
N SER A 87 0.71 -7.26 26.65
CA SER A 87 -0.05 -7.75 25.49
C SER A 87 -0.41 -6.63 24.51
N CYS A 88 -0.78 -5.45 25.03
CA CYS A 88 -1.06 -4.29 24.19
C CYS A 88 0.20 -3.73 23.51
N ARG A 89 1.32 -3.61 24.24
CA ARG A 89 2.61 -3.21 23.65
C ARG A 89 3.00 -4.14 22.51
N ASP A 90 2.87 -5.44 22.70
CA ASP A 90 3.16 -6.44 21.67
C ASP A 90 2.20 -6.36 20.47
N SER A 91 0.92 -6.09 20.72
CA SER A 91 -0.06 -5.85 19.66
C SER A 91 0.33 -4.65 18.79
N ILE A 92 0.75 -3.54 19.41
CA ILE A 92 1.23 -2.34 18.70
C ILE A 92 2.48 -2.66 17.87
N ARG A 93 3.45 -3.38 18.45
CA ARG A 93 4.66 -3.82 17.71
C ARG A 93 4.32 -4.64 16.49
N ARG A 94 3.43 -5.64 16.63
CA ARG A 94 2.99 -6.47 15.50
C ARG A 94 2.27 -5.65 14.43
N SER A 95 1.39 -4.74 14.83
CA SER A 95 0.70 -3.83 13.90
C SER A 95 1.67 -2.97 13.11
N ASN A 96 2.69 -2.40 13.77
CA ASN A 96 3.72 -1.60 13.11
C ASN A 96 4.51 -2.42 12.08
N ILE A 97 4.85 -3.67 12.39
CA ILE A 97 5.54 -4.56 11.45
C ILE A 97 4.69 -4.78 10.19
N LEU A 98 3.40 -5.09 10.36
CA LEU A 98 2.48 -5.27 9.23
C LEU A 98 2.37 -4.01 8.38
N ARG A 99 2.26 -2.84 9.02
CA ARG A 99 2.21 -1.55 8.33
C ARG A 99 3.50 -1.28 7.56
N LYS A 100 4.66 -1.55 8.16
CA LYS A 100 5.96 -1.40 7.48
C LYS A 100 6.08 -2.30 6.26
N VAL A 101 5.72 -3.58 6.38
CA VAL A 101 5.74 -4.52 5.26
C VAL A 101 4.80 -4.07 4.13
N ALA A 102 3.61 -3.56 4.47
CA ALA A 102 2.69 -3.03 3.47
C ALA A 102 3.26 -1.80 2.76
N ASP A 103 3.91 -0.92 3.51
CA ASP A 103 4.54 0.31 3.01
C ASP A 103 5.69 -0.02 2.07
N ASP A 104 6.59 -0.92 2.48
CA ASP A 104 7.73 -1.36 1.66
C ASP A 104 7.27 -1.93 0.32
N ARG A 105 6.25 -2.81 0.33
CA ARG A 105 5.64 -3.36 -0.89
C ARG A 105 5.00 -2.29 -1.77
N PHE A 106 4.33 -1.31 -1.16
CA PHE A 106 3.74 -0.20 -1.91
C PHE A 106 4.81 0.67 -2.56
N PHE A 107 5.89 0.99 -1.84
CA PHE A 107 7.00 1.77 -2.39
C PHE A 107 7.71 1.03 -3.54
N GLU A 108 7.92 -0.27 -3.41
CA GLU A 108 8.46 -1.12 -4.48
C GLU A 108 7.55 -1.11 -5.72
N TYR A 109 6.24 -1.27 -5.55
CA TYR A 109 5.29 -1.18 -6.65
C TYR A 109 5.32 0.20 -7.35
N GLN A 110 5.37 1.29 -6.57
CA GLN A 110 5.42 2.65 -7.12
C GLN A 110 6.74 2.93 -7.84
N SER A 111 7.87 2.42 -7.33
CA SER A 111 9.17 2.58 -7.96
C SER A 111 9.18 1.87 -9.32
N GLU A 112 8.63 0.67 -9.40
CA GLU A 112 8.51 -0.09 -10.64
C GLU A 112 7.60 0.61 -11.65
N ARG A 113 6.43 1.10 -11.22
CA ARG A 113 5.52 1.88 -12.09
C ARG A 113 6.21 3.11 -12.68
N ARG A 114 6.97 3.84 -11.85
CA ARG A 114 7.73 5.02 -12.29
C ARG A 114 8.85 4.65 -13.26
N ALA A 115 9.58 3.55 -13.00
CA ALA A 115 10.61 3.05 -13.89
C ALA A 115 10.04 2.66 -15.27
N ARG A 116 8.94 1.91 -15.30
CA ARG A 116 8.24 1.55 -16.56
C ARG A 116 7.75 2.78 -17.31
N GLY A 117 7.22 3.78 -16.60
CA GLY A 117 6.81 5.06 -17.19
C GLY A 117 7.97 5.81 -17.85
N ARG A 118 9.12 5.87 -17.16
CA ARG A 118 10.36 6.46 -17.71
C ARG A 118 10.89 5.69 -18.90
N ALA A 119 10.87 4.36 -18.86
CA ALA A 119 11.31 3.51 -19.98
C ALA A 119 10.47 3.77 -21.24
N LYS A 120 9.14 3.84 -21.12
CA LYS A 120 8.25 4.17 -22.24
C LYS A 120 8.51 5.57 -22.81
N LEU A 121 8.76 6.53 -21.93
CA LEU A 121 9.09 7.89 -22.34
C LEU A 121 10.43 7.92 -23.09
N ASN A 122 11.46 7.25 -22.58
CA ASN A 122 12.76 7.14 -23.24
C ASN A 122 12.66 6.42 -24.60
N GLU A 123 11.85 5.35 -24.70
CA GLU A 123 11.60 4.66 -25.97
C GLU A 123 10.91 5.59 -26.99
N ALA A 124 9.94 6.38 -26.55
CA ALA A 124 9.28 7.38 -27.40
C ALA A 124 10.26 8.46 -27.87
N TRP A 125 11.14 8.95 -26.99
CA TRP A 125 12.20 9.89 -27.34
C TRP A 125 13.21 9.30 -28.32
N ALA A 126 13.61 8.04 -28.14
CA ALA A 126 14.53 7.36 -29.04
C ALA A 126 13.93 7.26 -30.45
N LYS A 127 12.68 6.83 -30.59
CA LYS A 127 11.98 6.79 -31.90
C LYS A 127 11.87 8.15 -32.57
N LEU A 128 11.65 9.20 -31.78
CA LEU A 128 11.59 10.56 -32.31
C LEU A 128 12.94 11.04 -32.83
N ARG A 129 14.03 10.70 -32.13
CA ARG A 129 15.41 10.98 -32.56
C ARG A 129 15.82 10.15 -33.77
N ASP A 130 15.50 8.86 -33.81
CA ASP A 130 15.84 7.97 -34.93
C ASP A 130 15.06 8.31 -36.21
N GLY A 131 13.88 8.91 -36.07
CA GLY A 131 13.09 9.45 -37.18
C GLY A 131 13.49 10.86 -37.62
N LEU A 132 14.42 11.52 -36.90
CA LEU A 132 15.00 12.78 -37.32
C LEU A 132 16.15 12.47 -38.27
N PRO A 133 16.10 12.84 -39.56
CA PRO A 133 17.30 12.83 -40.38
C PRO A 133 18.29 13.79 -39.70
N LEU A 134 19.34 13.24 -39.10
CA LEU A 134 20.56 13.99 -38.84
C LEU A 134 21.08 14.35 -40.22
N SER A 135 20.65 15.50 -40.74
CA SER A 135 21.36 16.12 -41.84
C SER A 135 22.76 16.34 -41.28
N ASP A 136 23.72 15.54 -41.75
CA ASP A 136 25.15 15.82 -41.66
C ASP A 136 25.39 17.12 -42.42
N SER A 137 24.95 18.23 -41.83
CA SER A 137 25.38 19.55 -42.25
C SER A 137 26.78 19.66 -41.68
N ASP A 138 27.74 19.06 -42.40
CA ASP A 138 29.14 19.48 -42.43
C ASP A 138 29.13 20.98 -42.77
N SER A 139 28.87 21.81 -41.76
CA SER A 139 29.23 23.21 -41.80
C SER A 139 30.68 23.21 -41.36
N ASP A 140 31.55 23.22 -42.36
CA ASP A 140 32.98 23.48 -42.20
C ASP A 140 33.19 24.62 -41.19
N ALA A 141 34.23 24.43 -40.38
CA ALA A 141 34.72 25.37 -39.41
C ALA A 141 34.87 26.77 -40.03
N ASP A 142 34.40 27.79 -39.32
CA ASP A 142 35.04 29.10 -39.35
C ASP A 142 35.02 29.66 -37.92
N GLU A 143 36.23 29.63 -37.37
CA GLU A 143 36.89 30.59 -36.48
C GLU A 143 36.13 31.12 -35.25
N GLU A 144 36.83 31.00 -34.12
CA GLU A 144 36.46 31.49 -32.80
C GLU A 144 36.13 33.00 -32.85
N ASP A 145 34.99 33.35 -32.29
CA ASP A 145 34.48 34.71 -32.14
C ASP A 145 35.24 35.48 -31.05
N ASP A 146 36.55 35.58 -31.22
CA ASP A 146 37.48 36.32 -30.35
C ASP A 146 37.14 37.83 -30.31
N GLU A 147 36.34 38.29 -31.28
CA GLU A 147 35.89 39.66 -31.47
C GLU A 147 34.82 40.05 -30.45
N ASP A 148 33.94 39.12 -30.06
CA ASP A 148 32.87 39.36 -29.09
C ASP A 148 33.39 39.48 -27.64
N MET A 149 34.46 38.75 -27.30
CA MET A 149 35.14 38.88 -26.00
C MET A 149 35.87 40.22 -25.86
N ALA A 150 36.40 40.77 -26.96
CA ALA A 150 37.01 42.10 -26.97
C ALA A 150 35.94 43.21 -26.85
N LEU A 151 34.75 43.03 -27.44
CA LEU A 151 33.64 43.96 -27.30
C LEU A 151 33.09 43.98 -25.86
N LEU A 152 32.97 42.81 -25.21
CA LEU A 152 32.59 42.68 -23.79
C LEU A 152 33.62 43.31 -22.84
N ALA A 153 34.92 43.14 -23.11
CA ALA A 153 35.98 43.79 -22.34
C ALA A 153 36.02 45.31 -22.55
N ALA A 154 35.73 45.80 -23.76
CA ALA A 154 35.65 47.22 -24.07
C ALA A 154 34.42 47.91 -23.48
N MET A 155 33.33 47.19 -23.21
CA MET A 155 32.13 47.73 -22.56
C MET A 155 32.23 47.89 -21.03
N GLY A 156 33.37 47.55 -20.41
CA GLY A 156 33.67 47.93 -19.03
C GLY A 156 32.67 47.40 -18.00
N LEU A 157 32.08 46.22 -18.24
CA LEU A 157 31.27 45.51 -17.24
C LEU A 157 32.18 44.86 -16.20
N GLU A 158 32.73 45.70 -15.32
CA GLU A 158 33.23 45.29 -14.00
C GLU A 158 32.08 44.62 -13.25
N PHE A 159 32.23 43.32 -12.97
CA PHE A 159 31.35 42.60 -12.06
C PHE A 159 31.86 42.86 -10.64
N ASP A 160 31.17 43.75 -9.92
CA ASP A 160 31.30 43.93 -8.47
C ASP A 160 30.77 42.70 -7.70
#